data_AF-A0A6B3IN65-F1
#
_entry.id   AF-A0A6B3IN65-F1
#
_cell.length_a   1.000
_cell.length_b   1.000
_cell.length_c   1.000
_cell.angle_alpha   90.00
_cell.angle_beta   90.00
_cell.angle_gamma   90.00
#
_symmetry.space_group_name_H-M   'P 1'
#
loop_
_entity.id
_entity.type
_entity.pdbx_description
1 polymer ?
#
loop_
_entity_poly.entity_id
_entity_poly.type
_entity_poly.pdbx_seq_one_letter_code
_entity_poly.pdbx_strand_id
1 'polypeptide(L)'
;LVAGLIVFGVASVLAGLAPTAGIMLAARVLSGVGAAMIMPITLAVITSTFPEAERGKAIGVWTGVAGGGGVIGMFLSALLVDVASWRWLFVLPVALVGVALALTLRSVPDSREHAGHSFDTVGALTSVVAVTGLIFALQEGPEKGWSASVTLSALAVGVLAAAAFVARELRRRESA
;
A
#
# COMPACT_ATOMS: atom_id res chain seq x y z
N LEU A 1 -9.82 5.89 -5.73
CA LEU A 1 -9.66 6.15 -4.27
C LEU A 1 -10.78 5.49 -3.48
N VAL A 2 -12.05 5.84 -3.76
CA VAL A 2 -13.25 5.28 -3.08
C VAL A 2 -13.22 3.75 -3.01
N ALA A 3 -13.00 3.06 -4.13
CA ALA A 3 -12.92 1.59 -4.13
C ALA A 3 -11.82 1.05 -3.19
N GLY A 4 -10.63 1.63 -3.21
CA GLY A 4 -9.52 1.24 -2.32
C GLY A 4 -9.87 1.46 -0.84
N LEU A 5 -10.51 2.58 -0.50
CA LEU A 5 -11.01 2.86 0.85
C LEU A 5 -12.06 1.84 1.29
N ILE A 6 -13.00 1.48 0.42
CA ILE A 6 -14.03 0.47 0.70
C ILE A 6 -13.39 -0.89 0.95
N VAL A 7 -12.49 -1.35 0.06
CA VAL A 7 -11.78 -2.62 0.21
C VAL A 7 -11.00 -2.64 1.53
N PHE A 8 -10.24 -1.58 1.82
CA PHE A 8 -9.47 -1.47 3.05
C PHE A 8 -10.35 -1.45 4.31
N GLY A 9 -11.47 -0.71 4.28
CA GLY A 9 -12.42 -0.61 5.37
C GLY A 9 -13.10 -1.95 5.67
N VAL A 10 -13.64 -2.61 4.64
CA VAL A 10 -14.25 -3.94 4.75
C VAL A 10 -13.23 -4.96 5.28
N ALA A 11 -12.02 -4.97 4.74
CA ALA A 11 -10.95 -5.84 5.21
C ALA A 11 -10.59 -5.59 6.69
N SER A 12 -10.59 -4.33 7.11
CA SER A 12 -10.35 -3.96 8.51
C SER A 12 -11.46 -4.46 9.43
N VAL A 13 -12.73 -4.33 9.03
CA VAL A 13 -13.86 -4.91 9.77
C VAL A 13 -13.75 -6.43 9.87
N LEU A 14 -13.46 -7.11 8.75
CA LEU A 14 -13.30 -8.57 8.72
C LEU A 14 -12.19 -9.05 9.65
N ALA A 15 -11.07 -8.35 9.70
CA ALA A 15 -9.99 -8.66 10.63
C ALA A 15 -10.37 -8.40 12.09
N GLY A 16 -11.06 -7.29 12.35
CA GLY A 16 -11.57 -6.95 13.69
C GLY A 16 -12.59 -7.95 14.20
N LEU A 17 -13.32 -8.62 13.30
CA LEU A 17 -14.31 -9.64 13.62
C LEU A 17 -13.78 -11.08 13.48
N ALA A 18 -12.52 -11.26 13.08
CA ALA A 18 -11.97 -12.56 12.74
C ALA A 18 -12.10 -13.56 13.91
N PRO A 19 -12.71 -14.75 13.69
CA PRO A 19 -12.80 -15.80 14.70
C PRO A 19 -11.58 -16.72 14.69
N THR A 20 -10.80 -16.73 13.61
CA THR A 20 -9.60 -17.56 13.46
C THR A 20 -8.45 -16.77 12.86
N ALA A 21 -7.22 -17.24 13.10
CA ALA A 21 -6.01 -16.63 12.54
C ALA A 21 -6.02 -16.63 10.99
N GLY A 22 -6.54 -17.69 10.36
CA GLY A 22 -6.64 -17.77 8.90
C GLY A 22 -7.50 -16.66 8.29
N ILE A 23 -8.65 -16.35 8.90
CA ILE A 23 -9.52 -15.25 8.46
C ILE A 23 -8.83 -13.90 8.68
N MET A 24 -8.13 -13.73 9.81
CA MET A 24 -7.38 -12.51 10.08
C MET A 24 -6.26 -12.28 9.05
N LEU A 25 -5.54 -13.32 8.66
CA LEU A 25 -4.49 -13.26 7.64
C LEU A 25 -5.06 -12.93 6.26
N ALA A 26 -6.15 -13.60 5.86
CA ALA A 26 -6.82 -13.30 4.59
C ALA A 26 -7.32 -11.84 4.54
N ALA A 27 -7.90 -11.36 5.64
CA ALA A 27 -8.30 -9.96 5.78
C ALA A 27 -7.09 -9.01 5.72
N ARG A 28 -5.92 -9.40 6.25
CA ARG A 28 -4.69 -8.60 6.09
C ARG A 28 -4.24 -8.49 4.65
N VAL A 29 -4.24 -9.59 3.91
CA VAL A 29 -3.94 -9.58 2.47
C VAL A 29 -4.89 -8.63 1.75
N LEU A 30 -6.19 -8.72 2.03
CA LEU A 30 -7.20 -7.84 1.43
C LEU A 30 -6.99 -6.36 1.81
N SER A 31 -6.62 -6.07 3.06
CA SER A 31 -6.28 -4.70 3.47
C SER A 31 -5.03 -4.18 2.75
N GLY A 32 -4.04 -5.05 2.49
CA GLY A 32 -2.88 -4.71 1.69
C GLY A 32 -3.25 -4.30 0.26
N VAL A 33 -4.18 -5.03 -0.37
CA VAL A 33 -4.73 -4.67 -1.69
C VAL A 33 -5.38 -3.28 -1.66
N GLY A 34 -6.23 -3.01 -0.66
CA GLY A 34 -6.84 -1.69 -0.50
C GLY A 34 -5.79 -0.57 -0.31
N ALA A 35 -4.78 -0.81 0.51
CA ALA A 35 -3.69 0.15 0.75
C ALA A 35 -2.87 0.43 -0.52
N ALA A 36 -2.56 -0.61 -1.30
CA ALA A 36 -1.85 -0.50 -2.56
C ALA A 36 -2.60 0.34 -3.61
N MET A 37 -3.94 0.36 -3.55
CA MET A 37 -4.76 1.25 -4.37
C MET A 37 -4.76 2.70 -3.85
N ILE A 38 -4.82 2.89 -2.53
CA ILE A 38 -4.99 4.22 -1.92
C ILE A 38 -3.76 5.10 -2.19
N MET A 39 -2.56 4.61 -1.89
CA MET A 39 -1.33 5.41 -1.92
C MET A 39 -1.07 6.10 -3.28
N PRO A 40 -0.97 5.39 -4.42
CA PRO A 40 -0.70 6.02 -5.71
C PRO A 40 -1.84 6.94 -6.16
N ILE A 41 -3.10 6.59 -5.86
CA ILE A 41 -4.24 7.41 -6.25
C ILE A 41 -4.30 8.71 -5.44
N THR A 42 -3.98 8.69 -4.14
CA THR A 42 -3.95 9.92 -3.34
C THR A 42 -2.92 10.92 -3.87
N LEU A 43 -1.73 10.44 -4.26
CA LEU A 43 -0.72 11.28 -4.89
C LEU A 43 -1.20 11.83 -6.23
N ALA A 44 -1.81 10.99 -7.08
CA ALA A 44 -2.37 11.42 -8.36
C ALA A 44 -3.41 12.53 -8.19
N VAL A 45 -4.35 12.37 -7.25
CA VAL A 45 -5.36 13.39 -6.90
C VAL A 45 -4.70 14.68 -6.43
N ILE A 46 -3.66 14.61 -5.59
CA ILE A 46 -2.93 15.82 -5.15
C ILE A 46 -2.32 16.53 -6.36
N THR A 47 -1.62 15.80 -7.23
CA THR A 47 -0.95 16.39 -8.39
C THR A 47 -1.92 16.92 -9.44
N SER A 48 -3.09 16.31 -9.62
CA SER A 48 -4.09 16.79 -10.58
C SER A 48 -4.94 17.95 -10.04
N THR A 49 -5.14 18.04 -8.72
CA THR A 49 -6.03 19.03 -8.09
C THR A 49 -5.31 20.32 -7.73
N PHE A 50 -4.06 20.24 -7.26
CA PHE A 50 -3.32 21.43 -6.83
C PHE A 50 -2.54 22.09 -7.97
N PRO A 51 -2.53 23.43 -8.05
CA PRO A 51 -1.67 24.18 -8.96
C PRO A 51 -0.19 23.86 -8.73
N GLU A 52 0.63 23.95 -9.78
CA GLU A 52 2.05 23.56 -9.74
C GLU A 52 2.83 24.21 -8.59
N ALA A 53 2.60 25.51 -8.33
CA ALA A 53 3.24 26.25 -7.25
C ALA A 53 2.91 25.71 -5.84
N GLU A 54 1.77 25.05 -5.66
CA GLU A 54 1.31 24.53 -4.37
C GLU A 54 1.53 23.02 -4.21
N ARG A 55 1.79 22.29 -5.31
CA ARG A 55 1.98 20.82 -5.29
C ARG A 55 3.05 20.39 -4.31
N GLY A 56 4.19 21.08 -4.27
CA GLY A 56 5.28 20.76 -3.33
C GLY A 56 4.83 20.82 -1.87
N LYS A 57 4.06 21.85 -1.50
CA LYS A 57 3.50 21.99 -0.15
C LYS A 57 2.48 20.90 0.14
N ALA A 58 1.58 20.62 -0.80
CA ALA A 58 0.56 19.58 -0.65
C ALA A 58 1.19 18.17 -0.48
N ILE A 59 2.19 17.84 -1.30
CA ILE A 59 2.96 16.59 -1.18
C ILE A 59 3.71 16.55 0.15
N GLY A 60 4.32 17.67 0.59
CA GLY A 60 4.99 17.76 1.89
C GLY A 60 4.07 17.50 3.08
N VAL A 61 2.83 18.02 3.04
CA VAL A 61 1.81 17.71 4.07
C VAL A 61 1.40 16.23 3.98
N TRP A 62 1.19 15.70 2.78
CA TRP A 62 0.82 14.30 2.58
C TRP A 62 1.91 13.33 3.10
N THR A 63 3.19 13.58 2.79
CA THR A 63 4.30 12.77 3.32
C THR A 63 4.46 12.94 4.83
N GLY A 64 4.27 14.16 5.35
CA GLY A 64 4.28 14.44 6.78
C GLY A 64 3.21 13.66 7.53
N VAL A 65 1.98 13.63 7.00
CA VAL A 65 0.88 12.83 7.56
C VAL A 65 1.15 11.33 7.44
N ALA A 66 1.68 10.85 6.31
CA ALA A 66 2.02 9.44 6.14
C ALA A 66 3.11 8.98 7.13
N GLY A 67 4.20 9.74 7.27
CA GLY A 67 5.29 9.45 8.20
C GLY A 67 4.87 9.59 9.66
N GLY A 68 4.25 10.73 10.01
CA GLY A 68 3.76 10.99 11.36
C GLY A 68 2.69 10.00 11.79
N GLY A 69 1.78 9.64 10.89
CA GLY A 69 0.76 8.61 11.10
C GLY A 69 1.37 7.23 11.35
N GLY A 70 2.48 6.88 10.69
CA GLY A 70 3.21 5.65 10.96
C GLY A 70 3.77 5.58 12.38
N VAL A 71 4.44 6.66 12.83
CA VAL A 71 4.99 6.75 14.19
C VAL A 71 3.88 6.74 15.24
N ILE A 72 2.85 7.59 15.07
CA ILE A 72 1.70 7.65 15.97
C ILE A 72 0.99 6.30 16.01
N GLY A 73 0.81 5.66 14.86
CA GLY A 73 0.20 4.34 14.73
C GLY A 73 0.96 3.27 15.49
N MET A 74 2.30 3.29 15.44
CA MET A 74 3.14 2.36 16.20
C MET A 74 2.91 2.49 17.72
N PHE A 75 3.02 3.70 18.27
CA PHE A 75 2.78 3.92 19.70
C PHE A 75 1.35 3.63 20.13
N LEU A 76 0.38 4.06 19.31
CA LEU A 76 -1.03 3.85 19.60
C LEU A 76 -1.39 2.35 19.54
N SER A 77 -0.76 1.59 18.65
CA SER A 77 -0.96 0.14 18.57
C SER A 77 -0.44 -0.59 19.81
N ALA A 78 0.74 -0.20 20.32
CA ALA A 78 1.28 -0.73 21.58
C ALA A 78 0.34 -0.42 22.75
N LEU A 79 -0.06 0.85 22.90
CA LEU A 79 -0.95 1.29 23.97
C LEU A 79 -2.31 0.57 23.93
N LEU A 80 -2.93 0.45 22.75
CA LEU A 80 -4.25 -0.18 22.57
C LEU A 80 -4.25 -1.66 22.97
N VAL A 81 -3.14 -2.36 22.74
CA VAL A 81 -3.01 -3.76 23.16
C VAL A 81 -2.85 -3.85 24.68
N ASP A 82 -2.11 -2.93 25.30
CA ASP A 82 -1.88 -2.91 26.74
C ASP A 82 -3.13 -2.57 27.55
N VAL A 83 -3.91 -1.57 27.10
CA VAL A 83 -5.05 -1.04 27.89
C VAL A 83 -6.42 -1.57 27.44
N ALA A 84 -6.51 -2.16 26.25
CA ALA A 84 -7.77 -2.62 25.68
C ALA A 84 -7.64 -4.04 25.11
N SER A 85 -7.96 -4.22 23.83
CA SER A 85 -7.81 -5.50 23.15
C SER A 85 -7.26 -5.29 21.75
N TRP A 86 -6.57 -6.30 21.23
CA TRP A 86 -6.01 -6.29 19.87
C TRP A 86 -7.05 -5.98 18.79
N ARG A 87 -8.36 -6.22 19.04
CA ARG A 87 -9.44 -5.93 18.08
C ARG A 87 -9.58 -4.44 17.81
N TRP A 88 -9.23 -3.58 18.78
CA TRP A 88 -9.27 -2.12 18.62
C TRP A 88 -8.26 -1.61 17.59
N LEU A 89 -7.20 -2.37 17.31
CA LEU A 89 -6.27 -2.08 16.21
C LEU A 89 -6.97 -2.04 14.85
N PHE A 90 -8.13 -2.68 14.72
CA PHE A 90 -8.93 -2.70 13.50
C PHE A 90 -10.07 -1.69 13.49
N VAL A 91 -10.54 -1.27 14.67
CA VAL A 91 -11.58 -0.25 14.79
C VAL A 91 -11.06 1.12 14.35
N LEU A 92 -9.84 1.47 14.76
CA LEU A 92 -9.24 2.76 14.42
C LEU A 92 -9.11 2.97 12.89
N PRO A 93 -8.53 2.04 12.11
CA PRO A 93 -8.51 2.16 10.65
C PRO A 93 -9.90 2.24 10.02
N VAL A 94 -10.90 1.52 10.56
CA VAL A 94 -12.30 1.61 10.08
C VAL A 94 -12.86 3.02 10.29
N ALA A 95 -12.65 3.61 11.46
CA ALA A 95 -13.06 4.99 11.74
C ALA A 95 -12.38 5.99 10.80
N LEU A 96 -11.07 5.86 10.61
CA LEU A 96 -10.30 6.70 9.69
C LEU A 96 -10.75 6.56 8.24
N VAL A 97 -11.07 5.35 7.78
CA VAL A 97 -11.66 5.10 6.46
C VAL A 97 -13.00 5.80 6.34
N GLY A 98 -13.86 5.74 7.36
CA GLY A 98 -15.15 6.43 7.34
C GLY A 98 -15.01 7.94 7.13
N VAL A 99 -14.10 8.56 7.88
CA VAL A 99 -13.78 10.00 7.74
C VAL A 99 -13.18 10.28 6.36
N ALA A 100 -12.18 9.51 5.94
CA ALA A 100 -11.52 9.68 4.66
C ALA A 100 -12.49 9.52 3.48
N LEU A 101 -13.41 8.57 3.56
CA LEU A 101 -14.43 8.33 2.53
C LEU A 101 -15.42 9.51 2.46
N ALA A 102 -15.91 9.98 3.60
CA ALA A 102 -16.80 11.15 3.66
C ALA A 102 -16.13 12.41 3.07
N LEU A 103 -14.86 12.67 3.43
CA LEU A 103 -14.08 13.78 2.89
C LEU A 103 -13.79 13.60 1.40
N THR A 104 -13.46 12.39 0.96
CA THR A 104 -13.20 12.08 -0.46
C THR A 104 -14.44 12.37 -1.30
N LEU A 105 -15.60 11.86 -0.89
CA LEU A 105 -16.85 12.04 -1.63
C LEU A 105 -17.31 13.50 -1.67
N ARG A 106 -16.96 14.30 -0.66
CA ARG A 106 -17.32 15.72 -0.59
C ARG A 106 -16.36 16.63 -1.36
N SER A 107 -15.06 16.32 -1.32
CA SER A 107 -14.02 17.28 -1.70
C SER A 107 -13.22 16.89 -2.93
N VAL A 108 -13.27 15.63 -3.39
CA VAL A 108 -12.51 15.18 -4.57
C VAL A 108 -13.42 15.20 -5.80
N PRO A 109 -13.14 16.06 -6.79
CA PRO A 109 -13.89 16.08 -8.05
C PRO A 109 -13.72 14.76 -8.82
N ASP A 110 -14.74 14.38 -9.57
CA ASP A 110 -14.72 13.17 -10.38
C ASP A 110 -13.70 13.31 -11.52
N SER A 111 -12.54 12.66 -11.38
CA SER A 111 -11.40 12.76 -12.30
C SER A 111 -11.38 11.60 -13.29
N ARG A 112 -12.50 11.38 -13.99
CA ARG A 112 -12.61 10.35 -15.03
C ARG A 112 -11.80 10.75 -16.25
N GLU A 113 -10.59 10.23 -16.37
CA GLU A 113 -9.77 10.35 -17.56
C GLU A 113 -9.88 9.08 -18.42
N HIS A 114 -10.12 9.22 -19.72
CA HIS A 114 -10.11 8.09 -20.64
C HIS A 114 -8.64 7.74 -20.94
N ALA A 115 -8.14 6.67 -20.30
CA ALA A 115 -6.79 6.21 -20.56
C ALA A 115 -6.69 5.67 -22.00
N GLY A 116 -5.97 6.39 -22.87
CA GLY A 116 -5.70 5.99 -24.25
C GLY A 116 -4.64 4.89 -24.40
N HIS A 117 -4.16 4.29 -23.30
CA HIS A 117 -3.05 3.35 -23.29
C HIS A 117 -3.43 2.05 -22.56
N SER A 118 -3.00 0.92 -23.12
CA SER A 118 -3.21 -0.40 -22.52
C SER A 118 -2.44 -0.54 -21.21
N PHE A 119 -3.08 -1.10 -20.18
CA PHE A 119 -2.44 -1.42 -18.91
C PHE A 119 -1.25 -2.39 -19.10
N ASP A 120 -0.06 -2.06 -18.59
CA ASP A 120 1.10 -2.96 -18.65
C ASP A 120 1.03 -4.04 -17.56
N THR A 121 0.20 -5.06 -17.78
CA THR A 121 0.01 -6.18 -16.85
C THR A 121 1.31 -6.90 -16.54
N VAL A 122 2.18 -7.10 -17.52
CA VAL A 122 3.43 -7.84 -17.32
C VAL A 122 4.43 -6.99 -16.54
N GLY A 123 4.52 -5.69 -16.82
CA GLY A 123 5.31 -4.76 -16.01
C GLY A 123 4.85 -4.76 -14.55
N ALA A 124 3.53 -4.70 -14.33
CA ALA A 124 2.93 -4.76 -12.99
C ALA A 124 3.22 -6.08 -12.26
N LEU A 125 3.05 -7.23 -12.93
CA LEU A 125 3.35 -8.54 -12.31
C LEU A 125 4.84 -8.67 -11.97
N THR A 126 5.72 -8.21 -12.87
CA THR A 126 7.17 -8.29 -12.67
C THR A 126 7.60 -7.40 -11.49
N SER A 127 7.02 -6.21 -11.34
CA SER A 127 7.32 -5.33 -10.20
C SER A 127 6.82 -5.91 -8.87
N VAL A 128 5.65 -6.57 -8.86
CA VAL A 128 5.16 -7.29 -7.68
C VAL A 128 6.14 -8.38 -7.26
N VAL A 129 6.56 -9.24 -8.19
CA VAL A 129 7.54 -10.31 -7.89
C VAL A 129 8.86 -9.73 -7.38
N ALA A 130 9.35 -8.65 -8.00
CA ALA A 130 10.57 -7.97 -7.59
C ALA A 130 10.47 -7.47 -6.13
N VAL A 131 9.45 -6.68 -5.83
CA VAL A 131 9.26 -6.08 -4.51
C VAL A 131 9.02 -7.15 -3.46
N THR A 132 8.17 -8.15 -3.74
CA THR A 132 7.91 -9.25 -2.80
C THR A 132 9.18 -10.05 -2.51
N GLY A 133 9.96 -10.43 -3.53
CA GLY A 133 11.20 -11.20 -3.33
C GLY A 133 12.23 -10.44 -2.50
N LEU A 134 12.41 -9.15 -2.77
CA LEU A 134 13.33 -8.29 -2.03
C LEU A 134 12.89 -8.10 -0.57
N ILE A 135 11.62 -7.76 -0.33
CA ILE A 135 11.09 -7.60 1.03
C ILE A 135 11.18 -8.91 1.80
N PHE A 136 10.81 -10.03 1.18
CA PHE A 136 10.88 -11.35 1.81
C PHE A 136 12.30 -11.68 2.24
N ALA A 137 13.30 -11.51 1.37
CA ALA A 137 14.70 -11.78 1.72
C ALA A 137 15.21 -10.89 2.86
N LEU A 138 14.83 -9.60 2.88
CA LEU A 138 15.23 -8.67 3.93
C LEU A 138 14.55 -8.98 5.27
N GLN A 139 13.30 -9.39 5.23
CA GLN A 139 12.52 -9.73 6.42
C GLN A 139 12.98 -11.06 7.03
N GLU A 140 13.27 -12.04 6.18
CA GLU A 140 13.60 -13.39 6.61
C GLU A 140 15.10 -13.59 6.87
N GLY A 141 15.97 -12.75 6.30
CA GLY A 141 17.42 -12.82 6.49
C GLY A 141 17.86 -12.83 7.97
N PRO A 142 17.32 -11.96 8.83
CA PRO A 142 17.61 -11.99 10.27
C PRO A 142 17.10 -13.23 11.00
N GLU A 143 15.97 -13.81 10.57
CA GLU A 143 15.32 -14.93 11.28
C GLU A 143 15.85 -16.29 10.83
N LYS A 144 15.97 -16.54 9.52
CA LYS A 144 16.43 -17.81 8.94
C LYS A 144 17.91 -17.80 8.54
N GLY A 145 18.55 -16.64 8.56
CA GLY A 145 19.94 -16.46 8.14
C GLY A 145 20.08 -16.03 6.68
N TRP A 146 21.08 -15.20 6.42
CA TRP A 146 21.38 -14.64 5.09
C TRP A 146 21.87 -15.68 4.08
N SER A 147 22.44 -16.78 4.55
CA SER A 147 22.92 -17.90 3.72
C SER A 147 21.88 -19.00 3.51
N ALA A 148 20.70 -18.89 4.12
CA ALA A 148 19.65 -19.89 3.93
C ALA A 148 19.17 -19.91 2.47
N SER A 149 18.94 -21.11 1.94
CA SER A 149 18.52 -21.30 0.54
C SER A 149 17.24 -20.52 0.22
N VAL A 150 16.30 -20.42 1.18
CA VAL A 150 15.06 -19.66 1.01
C VAL A 150 15.34 -18.15 0.84
N THR A 151 16.19 -17.57 1.69
CA THR A 151 16.57 -16.14 1.63
C THR A 151 17.29 -15.83 0.32
N LEU A 152 18.27 -16.65 -0.06
CA LEU A 152 19.02 -16.48 -1.29
C LEU A 152 18.15 -16.65 -2.54
N SER A 153 17.24 -17.62 -2.55
CA SER A 153 16.33 -17.83 -3.68
C SER A 153 15.35 -16.66 -3.83
N ALA A 154 14.79 -16.15 -2.73
CA ALA A 154 13.92 -14.97 -2.74
C ALA A 154 14.67 -13.72 -3.21
N LEU A 155 15.90 -13.52 -2.74
CA LEU A 155 16.74 -12.40 -3.16
C LEU A 155 17.07 -12.48 -4.66
N ALA A 156 17.48 -13.66 -5.14
CA ALA A 156 17.79 -13.89 -6.54
C ALA A 156 16.56 -13.63 -7.44
N VAL A 157 15.40 -14.20 -7.08
CA VAL A 157 14.14 -13.96 -7.81
C VAL A 157 13.77 -12.48 -7.80
N GLY A 158 13.89 -11.81 -6.66
CA GLY A 158 13.60 -10.38 -6.51
C GLY A 158 14.50 -9.50 -7.39
N VAL A 159 15.80 -9.75 -7.37
CA VAL A 159 16.80 -9.01 -8.18
C VAL A 159 16.60 -9.27 -9.67
N LEU A 160 16.38 -10.52 -10.08
CA LEU A 160 16.15 -10.87 -11.49
C LEU A 160 14.85 -10.24 -12.02
N ALA A 161 13.78 -10.28 -11.23
CA ALA A 161 12.52 -9.62 -11.58
C ALA A 161 12.70 -8.09 -11.65
N ALA A 162 13.45 -7.48 -10.72
CA ALA A 162 13.74 -6.06 -10.77
C ALA A 162 14.51 -5.68 -12.04
N ALA A 163 15.54 -6.45 -12.40
CA ALA A 163 16.30 -6.25 -13.64
C ALA A 163 15.42 -6.42 -14.89
N ALA A 164 14.56 -7.44 -14.91
CA ALA A 164 13.61 -7.66 -16.00
C ALA A 164 12.60 -6.51 -16.13
N PHE A 165 12.09 -6.00 -15.00
CA PHE A 165 11.20 -4.84 -14.96
C PHE A 165 11.88 -3.59 -15.52
N VAL A 166 13.08 -3.27 -15.04
CA VAL A 166 13.87 -2.11 -15.51
C VAL A 166 14.16 -2.23 -17.01
N ALA A 167 14.63 -3.38 -17.47
CA ALA A 167 14.95 -3.59 -18.89
C ALA A 167 13.70 -3.52 -19.79
N ARG A 168 12.52 -3.88 -19.29
CA ARG A 168 11.25 -3.73 -20.01
C ARG A 168 10.85 -2.26 -20.11
N GLU A 169 10.92 -1.53 -19.00
CA GLU A 169 10.52 -0.13 -18.92
C GLU A 169 11.42 0.77 -19.79
N LEU A 170 12.73 0.52 -19.79
CA LEU A 170 13.67 1.23 -20.67
C LEU A 170 13.34 1.03 -22.16
N ARG A 171 13.00 -0.19 -22.56
CA ARG A 171 12.61 -0.50 -23.96
C ARG A 171 11.28 0.13 -24.36
N ARG A 172 10.32 0.24 -23.43
CA ARG A 172 9.04 0.91 -23.70
C ARG A 172 9.22 2.43 -23.90
N ARG A 173 10.13 3.06 -23.17
CA ARG A 173 10.44 4.49 -23.32
C ARG A 173 11.10 4.86 -24.65
N GLU A 174 11.86 3.95 -25.25
CA GLU A 174 12.43 4.14 -26.59
C GLU A 174 11.38 4.00 -27.71
N SER A 175 10.22 3.42 -27.41
CA SER A 175 9.17 3.10 -28.39
C SER A 175 7.98 4.08 -28.35
N ALA A 176 8.01 5.09 -27.47
CA ALA A 176 6.96 6.08 -27.23
C ALA A 176 7.47 7.48 -27.55
#